data_AF-A0A8J2AZ40-F1
#
_entry.id   AF-A0A8J2AZ40-F1
#
_cell.length_a   1.000
_cell.length_b   1.000
_cell.length_c   1.000
_cell.angle_alpha   90.00
_cell.angle_beta   90.00
_cell.angle_gamma   90.00
#
_symmetry.space_group_name_H-M   'P 1'
#
loop_
_entity.id
_entity.type
_entity.pdbx_description
1 polymer ?
#
loop_
_entity_poly.entity_id
_entity_poly.type
_entity_poly.pdbx_seq_one_letter_code
_entity_poly.pdbx_strand_id
1 'polypeptide(L)'
;MLLRVPVVFLSGCFGILLQFYTLHVEQQLEQNPGYQAACDFTDETTQVPILSLFSFLKGSSCSKVFQSSYARLLSHFGLVERHGKYDFTLPYFGLVYFILVLTFPAGRKWKKIAAFDFVPSPIDLYYYLGIASLLFTVYLASVLKFVLQEFCIVCFATYCLNVICFVCFYLERRACERQKTSAVLTGTGSRTKAE
;
A
#
# COMPACT_ATOMS: atom_id res chain seq x y z
N MET A 1 -3.01 -20.40 -7.85
CA MET A 1 -1.71 -19.97 -7.29
C MET A 1 -0.92 -19.10 -8.28
N LEU A 2 -0.92 -19.43 -9.58
CA LEU A 2 -0.15 -18.72 -10.63
C LEU A 2 -0.57 -17.26 -10.86
N LEU A 3 -1.86 -16.91 -10.80
CA LEU A 3 -2.33 -15.55 -11.08
C LEU A 3 -2.00 -14.53 -9.97
N ARG A 4 -1.82 -14.98 -8.72
CA ARG A 4 -1.66 -14.08 -7.56
C ARG A 4 -0.35 -13.29 -7.59
N VAL A 5 0.71 -13.91 -8.09
CA VAL A 5 2.04 -13.30 -8.15
C VAL A 5 2.18 -12.19 -9.16
N PRO A 6 1.81 -12.39 -10.45
CA PRO A 6 1.87 -11.31 -11.40
C PRO A 6 0.96 -10.16 -10.97
N VAL A 7 -0.21 -10.43 -10.36
CA VAL A 7 -1.07 -9.38 -9.82
C VAL A 7 -0.35 -8.56 -8.74
N VAL A 8 0.21 -9.21 -7.71
CA VAL A 8 0.93 -8.50 -6.64
C VAL A 8 2.16 -7.75 -7.18
N PHE A 9 2.90 -8.35 -8.10
CA PHE A 9 4.08 -7.73 -8.71
C PHE A 9 3.70 -6.47 -9.51
N LEU A 10 2.69 -6.56 -10.37
CA LEU A 10 2.19 -5.42 -11.14
C LEU A 10 1.62 -4.34 -10.23
N SER A 11 0.87 -4.71 -9.20
CA SER A 11 0.38 -3.77 -8.19
C SER A 11 1.51 -3.08 -7.44
N GLY A 12 2.59 -3.79 -7.11
CA GLY A 12 3.80 -3.24 -6.49
C GLY A 12 4.51 -2.23 -7.39
N CYS A 13 4.76 -2.59 -8.65
CA CYS A 13 5.37 -1.68 -9.63
C CYS A 13 4.53 -0.43 -9.83
N PHE A 14 3.22 -0.58 -10.04
CA PHE A 14 2.32 0.54 -10.22
C PHE A 14 2.21 1.40 -8.96
N GLY A 15 2.18 0.77 -7.78
CA GLY A 15 2.20 1.47 -6.49
C GLY A 15 3.45 2.34 -6.34
N ILE A 16 4.64 1.81 -6.63
CA ILE A 16 5.90 2.58 -6.61
C ILE A 16 5.84 3.78 -7.56
N LEU A 17 5.34 3.59 -8.79
CA LEU A 17 5.19 4.69 -9.75
C LEU A 17 4.28 5.79 -9.20
N LEU A 18 3.15 5.44 -8.59
CA LEU A 18 2.27 6.41 -7.94
C LEU A 18 2.98 7.14 -6.80
N GLN A 19 3.75 6.44 -5.96
CA GLN A 19 4.46 7.08 -4.84
C GLN A 19 5.56 8.04 -5.32
N PHE A 20 6.29 7.68 -6.37
CA PHE A 20 7.25 8.60 -7.00
C PHE A 20 6.57 9.85 -7.55
N TYR A 21 5.42 9.67 -8.20
CA TYR A 21 4.63 10.81 -8.68
C TYR A 21 4.17 11.71 -7.54
N THR A 22 3.67 11.15 -6.43
CA THR A 22 3.26 11.96 -5.27
C THR A 22 4.43 12.68 -4.61
N LEU A 23 5.61 12.04 -4.51
CA LEU A 23 6.83 12.68 -4.03
C LEU A 23 7.22 13.87 -4.92
N HIS A 24 7.15 13.67 -6.24
CA HIS A 24 7.45 14.73 -7.19
C HIS A 24 6.49 15.92 -7.04
N VAL A 25 5.19 15.66 -6.95
CA VAL A 25 4.16 16.70 -6.76
C VAL A 25 4.39 17.45 -5.44
N GLU A 26 4.64 16.74 -4.35
CA GLU A 26 4.90 17.33 -3.04
C GLU A 26 6.13 18.26 -3.09
N GLN A 27 7.23 17.79 -3.68
CA GLN A 27 8.44 18.61 -3.85
C GLN A 27 8.19 19.86 -4.71
N GLN A 28 7.38 19.75 -5.77
CA GLN A 28 7.03 20.90 -6.61
C GLN A 28 6.16 21.92 -5.88
N LEU A 29 5.22 21.46 -5.04
CA LEU A 29 4.37 22.33 -4.22
C LEU A 29 5.17 23.11 -3.17
N GLU A 30 6.23 22.51 -2.62
CA GLU A 30 7.14 23.19 -1.68
C GLU A 30 8.03 24.23 -2.37
N GLN A 31 8.51 23.93 -3.57
CA GLN A 31 9.40 24.83 -4.32
C GLN A 31 8.64 26.00 -4.96
N ASN A 32 7.39 25.77 -5.39
CA ASN A 32 6.59 26.73 -6.16
C ASN A 32 5.19 26.88 -5.54
N PRO A 33 4.97 27.88 -4.65
CA PRO A 33 3.66 28.15 -4.06
C PRO A 33 2.70 28.70 -5.13
N GLY A 34 2.01 27.80 -5.81
CA GLY A 34 1.18 28.08 -6.99
C GLY A 34 1.21 26.96 -8.04
N TYR A 35 2.06 25.95 -7.86
CA TYR A 35 2.04 24.73 -8.67
C TYR A 35 0.70 24.00 -8.53
N GLN A 36 0.14 23.56 -9.66
CA GLN A 36 -1.04 22.70 -9.71
C GLN A 36 -0.63 21.33 -10.25
N ALA A 37 -0.99 20.28 -9.53
CA ALA A 37 -0.65 18.93 -9.92
C ALA A 37 -1.48 18.48 -11.12
N ALA A 38 -0.91 17.63 -11.97
CA ALA A 38 -1.64 17.04 -13.10
C ALA A 38 -2.84 16.16 -12.67
N CYS A 39 -2.91 15.79 -11.39
CA CYS A 39 -4.02 15.07 -10.78
C CYS A 39 -5.04 15.98 -10.07
N ASP A 40 -4.96 17.31 -10.23
CA ASP A 40 -6.02 18.24 -9.87
C ASP A 40 -7.02 18.37 -11.03
N PHE A 41 -8.27 17.95 -10.82
CA PHE A 41 -9.35 18.06 -11.79
C PHE A 41 -10.45 18.97 -11.24
N THR A 42 -10.27 20.28 -11.38
CA THR A 42 -11.27 21.31 -11.06
C THR A 42 -12.22 21.56 -12.25
N ASP A 43 -13.20 20.68 -12.33
CA ASP A 43 -14.59 20.84 -12.78
C ASP A 43 -15.06 21.52 -14.09
N GLU A 44 -14.23 21.97 -15.04
CA GLU A 44 -14.81 22.49 -16.31
C GLU A 44 -14.17 22.08 -17.65
N THR A 45 -12.93 21.58 -17.71
CA THR A 45 -12.20 21.58 -19.01
C THR A 45 -11.47 20.29 -19.37
N THR A 46 -11.99 19.10 -19.05
CA THR A 46 -11.35 17.88 -19.58
C THR A 46 -12.34 16.78 -19.91
N GLN A 47 -12.86 16.81 -21.15
CA GLN A 47 -13.42 15.66 -21.82
C GLN A 47 -12.32 14.62 -22.09
N VAL A 48 -11.96 13.83 -21.09
CA VAL A 48 -11.25 12.57 -21.29
C VAL A 48 -12.29 11.45 -21.31
N PRO A 49 -12.62 10.88 -22.48
CA PRO A 49 -13.77 9.96 -22.62
C PRO A 49 -13.63 8.69 -21.77
N ILE A 50 -12.40 8.27 -21.45
CA ILE A 50 -12.11 7.11 -20.60
C ILE A 50 -12.38 7.36 -19.11
N LEU A 51 -12.33 8.62 -18.68
CA LEU A 51 -12.51 9.03 -17.27
C LEU A 51 -13.99 9.24 -16.91
N SER A 52 -14.87 9.35 -17.92
CA SER A 52 -16.33 9.48 -17.77
C SER A 52 -17.01 8.26 -17.11
N LEU A 53 -16.35 7.09 -17.12
CA LEU A 53 -16.82 5.89 -16.44
C LEU A 53 -16.68 6.00 -14.90
N PHE A 54 -15.83 6.90 -14.42
CA PHE A 54 -15.56 7.12 -13.01
C PHE A 54 -16.10 8.51 -12.59
N SER A 55 -17.42 8.69 -12.70
CA SER A 55 -18.12 9.94 -12.34
C SER A 55 -17.89 10.42 -10.90
N PHE A 56 -17.30 9.58 -10.03
CA PHE A 56 -16.90 9.94 -8.66
C PHE A 56 -15.59 10.75 -8.58
N LEU A 57 -14.85 10.91 -9.69
CA LEU A 57 -13.58 11.66 -9.76
C LEU A 57 -13.75 13.18 -9.93
N LYS A 58 -15.00 13.65 -9.98
CA LYS A 58 -15.34 15.05 -10.22
C LYS A 58 -14.96 15.90 -8.99
N GLY A 59 -14.11 16.92 -9.19
CA GLY A 59 -13.64 17.80 -8.11
C GLY A 59 -12.47 17.28 -7.27
N SER A 60 -11.61 16.40 -7.81
CA SER A 60 -10.47 15.89 -7.05
C SER A 60 -9.29 16.87 -7.03
N SER A 61 -8.85 17.35 -5.86
CA SER A 61 -7.60 18.11 -5.72
C SER A 61 -6.58 17.37 -4.87
N CYS A 62 -5.55 16.82 -5.53
CA CYS A 62 -4.44 16.17 -4.84
C CYS A 62 -3.47 17.20 -4.25
N SER A 63 -3.31 18.39 -4.86
CA SER A 63 -2.41 19.42 -4.34
C SER A 63 -2.81 19.89 -2.96
N LYS A 64 -4.11 20.13 -2.73
CA LYS A 64 -4.63 20.49 -1.40
C LYS A 64 -4.38 19.39 -0.36
N VAL A 65 -4.52 18.13 -0.78
CA VAL A 65 -4.26 16.98 0.10
C VAL A 65 -2.80 16.91 0.52
N PHE A 66 -1.85 17.09 -0.42
CA PHE A 66 -0.43 17.03 -0.12
C PHE A 66 0.12 18.27 0.58
N GLN A 67 -0.53 19.43 0.44
CA GLN A 67 -0.21 20.61 1.25
C GLN A 67 -0.71 20.52 2.70
N SER A 68 -1.61 19.58 2.99
CA SER A 68 -2.17 19.44 4.34
C SER A 68 -1.14 18.90 5.33
N SER A 69 -1.31 19.22 6.61
CA SER A 69 -0.45 18.68 7.68
C SER A 69 -0.49 17.16 7.81
N TYR A 70 -1.50 16.49 7.24
CA TYR A 70 -1.63 15.03 7.25
C TYR A 70 -0.69 14.33 6.27
N ALA A 71 -0.14 15.04 5.29
CA ALA A 71 0.90 14.51 4.41
C ALA A 71 2.22 14.26 5.18
N ARG A 72 2.42 14.91 6.32
CA ARG A 72 3.61 14.77 7.18
C ARG A 72 3.27 14.13 8.52
N LEU A 73 3.04 12.83 8.47
CA LEU A 73 2.45 12.06 9.59
C LEU A 73 3.29 12.14 10.88
N LEU A 74 4.62 12.03 10.79
CA LEU A 74 5.54 12.07 11.93
C LEU A 74 5.49 13.42 12.67
N SER A 75 5.50 14.51 11.90
CA SER A 75 5.43 15.84 12.47
C SER A 75 4.02 16.16 12.99
N HIS A 76 2.97 15.67 12.32
CA HIS A 76 1.60 15.80 12.81
C HIS A 76 1.39 15.14 14.18
N PHE A 77 2.00 13.97 14.40
CA PHE A 77 1.97 13.30 15.71
C PHE A 77 2.94 13.89 16.75
N GLY A 78 3.69 14.95 16.40
CA GLY A 78 4.62 15.62 17.33
C GLY A 78 5.87 14.81 17.67
N LEU A 79 6.16 13.74 16.93
CA LEU A 79 7.36 12.91 17.15
C LEU A 79 8.63 13.57 16.62
N VAL A 80 8.51 14.48 15.65
CA VAL A 80 9.63 15.14 14.97
C VAL A 80 9.31 16.62 14.73
N GLU A 81 10.34 17.48 14.81
CA GLU A 81 10.24 18.91 14.50
C GLU A 81 9.81 19.14 13.04
N ARG A 82 8.90 20.10 12.80
CA ARG A 82 8.44 20.46 11.46
C ARG A 82 9.62 20.92 10.60
N HIS A 83 9.75 20.36 9.39
CA HIS A 83 10.87 20.61 8.46
C HIS A 83 12.25 20.13 8.97
N GLY A 84 12.29 19.27 9.99
CA GLY A 84 13.52 18.58 10.38
C GLY A 84 13.96 17.55 9.32
N LYS A 85 15.22 17.11 9.40
CA LYS A 85 15.81 16.10 8.49
C LYS A 85 15.09 14.73 8.50
N TYR A 86 14.27 14.48 9.52
CA TYR A 86 13.52 13.24 9.72
C TYR A 86 12.00 13.41 9.51
N ASP A 87 11.57 14.53 8.92
CA ASP A 87 10.17 14.79 8.59
C ASP A 87 9.78 14.02 7.32
N PHE A 88 9.63 12.69 7.44
CA PHE A 88 9.26 11.86 6.30
C PHE A 88 7.80 12.07 5.93
N THR A 89 7.60 12.30 4.64
CA THR A 89 6.28 12.50 4.06
C THR A 89 5.59 11.16 3.79
N LEU A 90 4.26 11.19 3.70
CA LEU A 90 3.41 10.02 3.53
C LEU A 90 3.80 9.15 2.31
N PRO A 91 4.16 9.73 1.15
CA PRO A 91 4.65 8.96 0.01
C PRO A 91 5.88 8.08 0.29
N TYR A 92 6.79 8.48 1.20
CA TYR A 92 7.95 7.65 1.56
C TYR A 92 7.51 6.34 2.23
N PHE A 93 6.52 6.39 3.13
CA PHE A 93 5.97 5.19 3.75
C PHE A 93 5.29 4.28 2.73
N GLY A 94 4.56 4.87 1.78
CA GLY A 94 4.00 4.14 0.65
C GLY A 94 5.09 3.45 -0.18
N LEU A 95 6.19 4.16 -0.46
CA LEU A 95 7.30 3.64 -1.26
C LEU A 95 7.95 2.44 -0.58
N VAL A 96 8.26 2.55 0.71
CA VAL A 96 8.79 1.43 1.52
C VAL A 96 7.82 0.25 1.50
N TYR A 97 6.52 0.50 1.68
CA TYR A 97 5.51 -0.55 1.63
C TYR A 97 5.47 -1.27 0.27
N PHE A 98 5.41 -0.55 -0.85
CA PHE A 98 5.33 -1.20 -2.16
C PHE A 98 6.64 -1.89 -2.57
N ILE A 99 7.80 -1.40 -2.11
CA ILE A 99 9.07 -2.12 -2.25
C ILE A 99 9.01 -3.46 -1.50
N LEU A 100 8.51 -3.46 -0.26
CA LEU A 100 8.31 -4.71 0.50
C LEU A 100 7.32 -5.64 -0.24
N VAL A 101 6.23 -5.11 -0.78
CA VAL A 101 5.26 -5.88 -1.58
C VAL A 101 5.93 -6.52 -2.81
N LEU A 102 6.86 -5.84 -3.49
CA LEU A 102 7.61 -6.42 -4.61
C LEU A 102 8.49 -7.61 -4.24
N THR A 103 8.87 -7.74 -2.97
CA THR A 103 9.64 -8.91 -2.50
C THR A 103 8.79 -10.17 -2.28
N PHE A 104 7.46 -10.04 -2.35
CA PHE A 104 6.51 -11.16 -2.19
C PHE A 104 6.78 -12.38 -3.11
N PRO A 105 7.03 -12.23 -4.43
CA PRO A 105 7.30 -13.36 -5.32
C PRO A 105 8.49 -14.20 -4.89
N ALA A 106 9.54 -13.53 -4.39
CA ALA A 106 10.71 -14.17 -3.82
C ALA A 106 10.38 -14.79 -2.45
N GLY A 107 9.77 -14.03 -1.55
CA GLY A 107 9.45 -14.46 -0.18
C GLY A 107 8.60 -15.73 -0.07
N ARG A 108 7.77 -16.05 -1.08
CA ARG A 108 7.04 -17.32 -1.12
C ARG A 108 7.91 -18.56 -1.28
N LYS A 109 9.11 -18.43 -1.88
CA LYS A 109 10.06 -19.53 -2.07
C LYS A 109 10.95 -19.75 -0.85
N TRP A 110 10.96 -18.80 0.09
CA TRP A 110 11.82 -18.86 1.24
C TRP A 110 11.28 -19.89 2.22
N LYS A 111 12.05 -20.96 2.41
CA LYS A 111 11.81 -21.90 3.50
C LYS A 111 12.10 -21.18 4.82
N LYS A 112 11.38 -21.55 5.88
CA LYS A 112 11.72 -21.08 7.23
C LYS A 112 13.20 -21.36 7.48
N ILE A 113 13.94 -20.34 7.90
CA ILE A 113 15.29 -20.51 8.40
C ILE A 113 15.13 -21.18 9.77
N ALA A 114 15.52 -22.45 9.88
CA ALA A 114 15.36 -23.27 11.08
C ALA A 114 16.07 -22.73 12.33
N ALA A 115 16.92 -21.70 12.18
CA ALA A 115 17.66 -21.09 13.27
C ALA A 115 16.85 -20.08 14.11
N PHE A 116 15.64 -19.70 13.70
CA PHE A 116 14.83 -18.70 14.40
C PHE A 116 13.37 -19.14 14.51
N ASP A 117 13.06 -19.94 15.53
CA ASP A 117 11.71 -20.46 15.80
C ASP A 117 10.66 -19.35 16.04
N PHE A 118 11.10 -18.16 16.47
CA PHE A 118 10.21 -17.01 16.72
C PHE A 118 9.77 -16.29 15.43
N VAL A 119 10.44 -16.50 14.29
CA VAL A 119 10.09 -15.75 13.07
C VAL A 119 8.82 -16.33 12.44
N PRO A 120 7.74 -15.53 12.32
CA PRO A 120 6.52 -15.97 11.65
C PRO A 120 6.81 -16.37 10.21
N SER A 121 5.99 -17.25 9.64
CA SER A 121 6.20 -17.65 8.24
C SER A 121 6.21 -16.40 7.33
N PRO A 122 6.99 -16.37 6.24
CA PRO A 122 7.04 -15.19 5.37
C PRO A 122 5.63 -14.81 4.88
N ILE A 123 4.76 -15.78 4.65
CA ILE A 123 3.36 -15.57 4.25
C ILE A 123 2.55 -14.87 5.36
N ASP A 124 2.74 -15.25 6.63
CA ASP A 124 2.08 -14.57 7.75
C ASP A 124 2.57 -13.12 7.90
N LEU A 125 3.86 -12.86 7.66
CA LEU A 125 4.41 -11.51 7.68
C LEU A 125 3.73 -10.60 6.65
N TYR A 126 3.63 -11.03 5.39
CA TYR A 126 2.91 -10.27 4.35
C TYR A 126 1.43 -10.10 4.67
N TYR A 127 0.82 -11.10 5.30
CA TYR A 127 -0.57 -11.00 5.73
C TYR A 127 -0.77 -9.91 6.78
N TYR A 128 0.06 -9.88 7.83
CA TYR A 128 -0.01 -8.82 8.86
C TYR A 128 0.35 -7.45 8.29
N LEU A 129 1.33 -7.38 7.39
CA LEU A 129 1.66 -6.16 6.65
C LEU A 129 0.46 -5.66 5.82
N GLY A 130 -0.28 -6.57 5.18
CA GLY A 130 -1.51 -6.27 4.47
C GLY A 130 -2.63 -5.74 5.37
N ILE A 131 -2.81 -6.33 6.56
CA ILE A 131 -3.77 -5.82 7.57
C ILE A 131 -3.38 -4.40 7.99
N ALA A 132 -2.11 -4.19 8.35
CA ALA A 132 -1.62 -2.88 8.77
C ALA A 132 -1.85 -1.82 7.69
N SER A 133 -1.55 -2.16 6.43
CA SER A 133 -1.81 -1.29 5.27
C SER A 133 -3.29 -0.97 5.08
N LEU A 134 -4.20 -1.93 5.30
CA LEU A 134 -5.64 -1.67 5.23
C LEU A 134 -6.13 -0.77 6.36
N LEU A 135 -5.69 -1.01 7.60
CA LEU A 135 -6.05 -0.15 8.74
C LEU A 135 -5.57 1.29 8.49
N PHE A 136 -4.35 1.43 7.98
CA PHE A 136 -3.79 2.72 7.62
C PHE A 136 -4.55 3.40 6.47
N THR A 137 -4.96 2.62 5.46
CA THR A 137 -5.80 3.09 4.35
C THR A 137 -7.14 3.62 4.86
N VAL A 138 -7.81 2.90 5.76
CA VAL A 138 -9.09 3.33 6.36
C VAL A 138 -8.91 4.61 7.17
N TYR A 139 -7.82 4.74 7.92
CA TYR A 139 -7.47 5.96 8.64
C TYR A 139 -7.35 7.16 7.69
N LEU A 140 -6.52 7.05 6.64
CA LEU A 140 -6.32 8.14 5.69
C LEU A 140 -7.60 8.48 4.92
N ALA A 141 -8.37 7.47 4.51
CA ALA A 141 -9.65 7.68 3.85
C ALA A 141 -10.64 8.43 4.76
N SER A 142 -10.62 8.15 6.07
CA SER A 142 -11.43 8.87 7.06
C SER A 142 -10.99 10.32 7.20
N VAL A 143 -9.68 10.58 7.24
CA VAL A 143 -9.13 11.94 7.26
C VAL A 143 -9.53 12.73 6.01
N LEU A 144 -9.39 12.14 4.81
CA LEU A 144 -9.79 12.79 3.56
C LEU A 144 -11.28 13.15 3.56
N LYS A 145 -12.13 12.23 4.02
CA LYS A 145 -13.59 12.44 4.02
C LYS A 145 -14.07 13.44 5.08
N PHE A 146 -13.59 13.31 6.32
CA PHE A 146 -14.15 14.06 7.45
C PHE A 146 -13.39 15.34 7.77
N VAL A 147 -12.08 15.41 7.47
CA VAL A 147 -11.24 16.55 7.85
C VAL A 147 -10.96 17.46 6.66
N LEU A 148 -10.41 16.90 5.58
CA LEU A 148 -10.04 17.70 4.41
C LEU A 148 -11.23 17.99 3.50
N GLN A 149 -12.21 17.08 3.43
CA GLN A 149 -13.36 17.14 2.52
C GLN A 149 -12.96 17.24 1.05
N GLU A 150 -11.79 16.70 0.70
CA GLU A 150 -11.22 16.70 -0.66
C GLU A 150 -11.06 15.26 -1.14
N PHE A 151 -11.35 15.00 -2.41
CA PHE A 151 -11.14 13.70 -3.02
C PHE A 151 -9.78 13.65 -3.73
N CYS A 152 -8.97 12.62 -3.46
CA CYS A 152 -7.67 12.44 -4.10
C CYS A 152 -7.66 11.13 -4.89
N ILE A 153 -7.61 11.23 -6.22
CA ILE A 153 -7.61 10.08 -7.13
C ILE A 153 -6.39 9.18 -6.93
N VAL A 154 -5.22 9.77 -6.71
CA VAL A 154 -3.97 9.02 -6.50
C VAL A 154 -4.01 8.22 -5.19
N CYS A 155 -4.58 8.84 -4.16
CA CYS A 155 -4.80 8.22 -2.86
C CYS A 155 -5.78 7.05 -3.00
N PHE A 156 -6.90 7.28 -3.68
CA PHE A 156 -7.89 6.23 -3.97
C PHE A 156 -7.29 5.06 -4.76
N ALA A 157 -6.50 5.34 -5.80
CA ALA A 157 -5.80 4.30 -6.56
C ALA A 157 -4.86 3.49 -5.66
N THR A 158 -4.12 4.16 -4.76
CA THR A 158 -3.28 3.50 -3.77
C THR A 158 -4.09 2.60 -2.83
N TYR A 159 -5.29 3.05 -2.41
CA TYR A 159 -6.20 2.26 -1.57
C TYR A 159 -6.67 0.99 -2.30
N CYS A 160 -7.06 1.11 -3.57
CA CYS A 160 -7.41 -0.04 -4.40
C CYS A 160 -6.25 -1.03 -4.51
N LEU A 161 -5.01 -0.56 -4.73
CA LEU A 161 -3.84 -1.42 -4.77
C LEU A 161 -3.60 -2.14 -3.44
N ASN A 162 -3.74 -1.45 -2.31
CA ASN A 162 -3.59 -2.05 -0.99
C ASN A 162 -4.62 -3.17 -0.76
N VAL A 163 -5.88 -2.96 -1.16
CA VAL A 163 -6.94 -3.98 -1.09
C VAL A 163 -6.61 -5.18 -1.99
N ILE A 164 -6.19 -4.95 -3.23
CA ILE A 164 -5.82 -6.02 -4.17
C ILE A 164 -4.67 -6.86 -3.61
N CYS A 165 -3.63 -6.21 -3.08
CA CYS A 165 -2.48 -6.86 -2.44
C CYS A 165 -2.92 -7.68 -1.21
N PHE A 166 -3.74 -7.09 -0.33
CA PHE A 166 -4.26 -7.79 0.85
C PHE A 166 -5.06 -9.05 0.49
N VAL A 167 -5.97 -8.95 -0.48
CA VAL A 167 -6.75 -10.11 -0.96
C VAL A 167 -5.82 -11.20 -1.46
N CYS A 168 -4.77 -10.85 -2.23
CA CYS A 168 -3.78 -11.82 -2.68
C CYS A 168 -3.03 -12.48 -1.52
N PHE A 169 -2.60 -11.71 -0.51
CA PHE A 169 -1.91 -12.24 0.68
C PHE A 169 -2.82 -13.17 1.50
N TYR A 170 -4.08 -12.77 1.72
CA TYR A 170 -5.07 -13.56 2.42
C TYR A 170 -5.36 -14.90 1.73
N LEU A 171 -5.56 -14.86 0.41
CA LEU A 171 -5.80 -16.06 -0.38
C LEU A 171 -4.59 -16.99 -0.41
N GLU A 172 -3.37 -16.45 -0.36
CA GLU A 172 -2.14 -17.24 -0.26
C GLU A 172 -1.99 -17.92 1.10
N ARG A 173 -2.24 -17.18 2.19
CA ARG A 173 -2.27 -17.73 3.55
C ARG A 173 -3.25 -18.89 3.66
N ARG A 174 -4.48 -18.72 3.15
CA ARG A 174 -5.49 -19.79 3.13
C ARG A 174 -5.07 -21.01 2.32
N ALA A 175 -4.33 -20.82 1.23
CA ALA A 175 -3.83 -21.95 0.44
C ALA A 175 -2.75 -22.74 1.19
N CYS A 176 -1.84 -22.05 1.90
CA CYS A 176 -0.83 -22.69 2.73
C CYS A 176 -1.45 -23.48 3.90
N GLU A 177 -2.43 -22.90 4.58
CA GLU A 177 -3.15 -23.59 5.67
C GLU A 177 -3.84 -24.87 5.18
N ARG A 178 -4.52 -24.82 4.02
CA ARG A 178 -5.13 -26.02 3.42
C ARG A 178 -4.12 -27.12 3.13
N GLN A 179 -2.93 -26.79 2.61
CA GLN A 179 -1.88 -27.76 2.33
C GLN A 179 -1.37 -28.45 3.61
N LYS A 180 -1.18 -27.70 4.69
CA LYS A 180 -0.80 -28.27 5.99
C LYS A 180 -1.85 -29.25 6.49
N THR A 181 -3.13 -28.87 6.44
CA THR A 181 -4.24 -29.75 6.85
C THR A 181 -4.31 -31.02 6.00
N SER A 182 -4.18 -30.91 4.67
CA SER A 182 -4.15 -32.08 3.78
C SER A 182 -2.99 -33.02 4.07
N ALA A 183 -1.78 -32.50 4.34
CA ALA A 183 -0.61 -33.30 4.66
C ALA A 183 -0.76 -34.10 5.97
N VAL A 184 -1.41 -33.51 6.98
CA VAL A 184 -1.73 -34.19 8.24
C VAL A 184 -2.74 -35.32 8.01
N LEU A 185 -3.78 -35.08 7.20
CA LEU A 185 -4.81 -36.08 6.88
C LEU A 185 -4.29 -37.25 6.03
N THR A 186 -3.35 -37.00 5.12
CA THR A 186 -2.75 -38.07 4.29
C THR A 186 -1.67 -38.89 5.00
N GLY A 187 -1.45 -38.68 6.30
CA GLY A 187 -0.51 -39.51 7.09
C GLY A 187 0.96 -39.37 6.71
N THR A 188 1.32 -38.44 5.83
CA THR A 188 2.73 -38.18 5.45
C THR A 188 3.50 -37.38 6.53
N GLY A 189 2.88 -37.14 7.69
CA GLY A 189 3.42 -36.41 8.84
C GLY A 189 3.85 -37.27 10.03
N SER A 190 4.08 -38.58 9.88
CA SER A 190 4.60 -39.45 10.96
C SER A 190 5.94 -40.10 10.60
N ARG A 191 7.03 -39.31 10.55
CA ARG A 191 8.41 -39.82 10.75
C ARG A 191 9.43 -38.68 10.91
N THR A 192 9.43 -38.00 12.06
CA THR A 192 10.63 -37.33 12.63
C THR A 192 10.32 -36.79 14.03
N LYS A 193 10.04 -37.72 14.95
CA LYS A 193 10.36 -37.60 16.38
C LYS A 193 10.65 -39.02 16.85
N ALA A 194 11.82 -39.51 16.50
CA ALA A 194 12.46 -40.62 17.16
C ALA A 194 13.88 -40.15 17.44
N GLU A 195 14.23 -40.18 18.73
CA GLU A 195 15.56 -40.04 19.34
C GLU A 195 16.08 -38.61 19.55
#